data_AF-A0A916G7D1-F1
#
_entry.id   AF-A0A916G7D1-F1
#
_cell.length_a   1.000
_cell.length_b   1.000
_cell.length_c   1.000
_cell.angle_alpha   90.00
_cell.angle_beta   90.00
_cell.angle_gamma   90.00
#
_symmetry.space_group_name_H-M   'P 1'
#
loop_
_entity.id
_entity.type
_entity.pdbx_description
1 polymer ?
#
loop_
_entity_poly.entity_id
_entity_poly.type
_entity_poly.pdbx_seq_one_letter_code
_entity_poly.pdbx_strand_id
1 'polypeptide(L)'
;MSTSKWLADVERQFEQRQAVLAVPFVEKDRAADRGAVWHPTRKVWFVPTGVDVGLFKEWNLTENSLGPTVSDQTLIADFEKAMREFNLVIPEKGIIADGRWHNVKVNVKKWNKSGAYLLNLAGGHDGVPCGQMSNKITGERSPWRYDGALLTPEQRMKMREEARIREAQASREEKDRQDAAALHAQEIWASGVSAEGHGYAIKKGVEPLGIRQVSGAKLLEYEEFVGESGRSAIRRNLMYAIVPLMTERGEVRNIQAISPDGKVKSFMRGAQKAGLMFVLGAASFESVMNSVCPIVSYAEGWATTTTFRAGMHAPAVVCFDAGNMEAVVEKTAKLLPPETVKVL
;
A
#
# COMPACT_ATOMS: atom_id res chain seq x y z
N MET A 1 -34.96 3.13 28.77
CA MET A 1 -35.08 4.48 28.17
C MET A 1 -35.41 4.32 26.69
N SER A 2 -36.34 5.10 26.14
CA SER A 2 -36.62 5.07 24.68
C SER A 2 -35.39 5.49 23.89
N THR A 3 -35.13 4.86 22.73
CA THR A 3 -34.01 5.14 21.82
C THR A 3 -33.90 6.63 21.47
N SER A 4 -35.04 7.33 21.37
CA SER A 4 -35.09 8.78 21.11
C SER A 4 -34.55 9.62 22.28
N LYS A 5 -34.80 9.19 23.52
CA LYS A 5 -34.31 9.89 24.72
C LYS A 5 -32.80 9.69 24.92
N TRP A 6 -32.30 8.50 24.59
CA TRP A 6 -30.86 8.22 24.60
C TRP A 6 -30.11 9.02 23.55
N LEU A 7 -30.62 9.11 22.32
CA LEU A 7 -29.98 9.90 21.26
C LEU A 7 -29.96 11.40 21.60
N ALA A 8 -31.05 11.94 22.16
CA ALA A 8 -31.10 13.33 22.62
C ALA A 8 -30.08 13.62 23.74
N ASP A 9 -29.84 12.65 24.62
CA ASP A 9 -28.81 12.76 25.66
C ASP A 9 -27.40 12.72 25.08
N VAL A 10 -27.13 11.82 24.13
CA VAL A 10 -25.86 11.75 23.42
C VAL A 10 -25.59 13.04 22.64
N GLU A 11 -26.60 13.63 21.99
CA GLU A 11 -26.49 14.90 21.29
C GLU A 11 -26.12 16.03 22.25
N ARG A 12 -26.80 16.12 23.40
CA ARG A 12 -26.49 17.10 24.46
C ARG A 12 -25.07 16.95 25.00
N GLN A 13 -24.64 15.72 25.29
CA GLN A 13 -23.28 15.44 25.75
C GLN A 13 -22.24 15.78 24.68
N PHE A 14 -22.58 15.54 23.40
CA PHE A 14 -21.71 15.88 22.28
C PHE A 14 -21.58 17.39 22.11
N GLU A 15 -22.64 18.17 22.25
CA GLU A 15 -22.58 19.64 22.21
C GLU A 15 -21.64 20.22 23.28
N GLN A 16 -21.56 19.57 24.44
CA GLN A 16 -20.75 20.00 25.59
C GLN A 16 -19.39 19.29 25.68
N ARG A 17 -19.04 18.50 24.66
CA ARG A 17 -17.83 17.66 24.65
C ARG A 17 -16.54 18.46 24.86
N GLN A 18 -15.55 17.81 25.44
CA GLN A 18 -14.21 18.35 25.62
C GLN A 18 -13.28 18.02 24.45
N ALA A 19 -13.46 16.86 23.79
CA ALA A 19 -12.68 16.45 22.62
C ALA A 19 -13.46 15.48 21.73
N VAL A 20 -13.07 15.38 20.47
CA VAL A 20 -13.48 14.31 19.55
C VAL A 20 -12.30 13.36 19.41
N LEU A 21 -12.58 12.05 19.43
CA LEU A 21 -11.56 11.00 19.46
C LEU A 21 -11.55 10.19 18.18
N ALA A 22 -10.34 9.92 17.71
CA ALA A 22 -10.05 9.07 16.59
C ALA A 22 -9.80 7.64 17.11
N VAL A 23 -10.87 6.88 17.40
CA VAL A 23 -10.76 5.55 18.00
C VAL A 23 -10.90 4.45 16.93
N PRO A 24 -9.86 3.64 16.66
CA PRO A 24 -9.99 2.46 15.80
C PRO A 24 -11.06 1.50 16.33
N PHE A 25 -11.78 0.80 15.44
CA PHE A 25 -12.87 -0.07 15.87
C PHE A 25 -12.44 -1.13 16.90
N VAL A 26 -11.22 -1.67 16.77
CA VAL A 26 -10.65 -2.65 17.69
C VAL A 26 -10.35 -2.08 19.08
N GLU A 27 -10.27 -0.77 19.22
CA GLU A 27 -9.95 -0.07 20.47
C GLU A 27 -11.17 0.66 21.07
N LYS A 28 -12.35 0.49 20.47
CA LYS A 28 -13.60 1.17 20.85
C LYS A 28 -13.98 0.91 22.31
N ASP A 29 -13.77 -0.32 22.78
CA ASP A 29 -14.12 -0.73 24.14
C ASP A 29 -13.15 -0.08 25.13
N ARG A 30 -11.85 0.02 24.77
CA ARG A 30 -10.84 0.74 25.56
C ARG A 30 -11.17 2.23 25.70
N ALA A 31 -11.72 2.86 24.67
CA ALA A 31 -12.14 4.25 24.73
C ALA A 31 -13.43 4.42 25.55
N ALA A 32 -14.42 3.53 25.39
CA ALA A 32 -15.62 3.52 26.21
C ALA A 32 -15.31 3.34 27.70
N ASP A 33 -14.41 2.41 28.04
CA ASP A 33 -13.99 2.13 29.41
C ASP A 33 -13.33 3.33 30.09
N ARG A 34 -12.70 4.21 29.31
CA ARG A 34 -12.11 5.46 29.79
C ARG A 34 -13.10 6.63 29.85
N GLY A 35 -14.35 6.40 29.46
CA GLY A 35 -15.43 7.38 29.54
C GLY A 35 -15.73 8.14 28.24
N ALA A 36 -15.18 7.70 27.10
CA ALA A 36 -15.60 8.25 25.81
C ALA A 36 -16.99 7.73 25.42
N VAL A 37 -17.72 8.53 24.65
CA VAL A 37 -19.08 8.23 24.21
C VAL A 37 -19.12 8.14 22.68
N TRP A 38 -19.82 7.14 22.16
CA TRP A 38 -20.05 7.00 20.72
C TRP A 38 -21.27 7.80 20.28
N HIS A 39 -21.10 8.64 19.27
CA HIS A 39 -22.18 9.33 18.61
C HIS A 39 -22.64 8.55 17.37
N PRO A 40 -23.84 7.94 17.36
CA PRO A 40 -24.27 7.05 16.28
C PRO A 40 -24.60 7.78 14.97
N THR A 41 -25.20 8.97 15.03
CA THR A 41 -25.52 9.78 13.84
C THR A 41 -24.28 10.35 13.17
N ARG A 42 -23.36 10.94 13.95
CA ARG A 42 -22.11 11.55 13.48
C ARG A 42 -20.99 10.53 13.26
N LYS A 43 -21.14 9.33 13.82
CA LYS A 43 -20.19 8.23 13.75
C LYS A 43 -18.80 8.62 14.27
N VAL A 44 -18.76 9.26 15.43
CA VAL A 44 -17.52 9.70 16.10
C VAL A 44 -17.54 9.33 17.58
N TRP A 45 -16.36 9.08 18.16
CA TRP A 45 -16.19 9.01 19.60
C TRP A 45 -15.88 10.41 20.15
N PHE A 46 -16.32 10.71 21.37
CA PHE A 46 -16.03 12.00 21.99
C PHE A 46 -15.83 11.86 23.50
N VAL A 47 -15.12 12.81 24.09
CA VAL A 47 -14.94 12.94 25.54
C VAL A 47 -16.03 13.87 26.06
N PRO A 48 -17.02 13.39 26.84
CA PRO A 48 -18.06 14.24 27.39
C PRO A 48 -17.48 15.18 28.47
N THR A 49 -18.25 16.19 28.87
CA THR A 49 -17.85 17.09 29.95
C THR A 49 -17.57 16.33 31.24
N GLY A 50 -16.43 16.61 31.88
CA GLY A 50 -16.06 16.02 33.17
C GLY A 50 -15.19 14.76 33.09
N VAL A 51 -14.87 14.29 31.88
CA VAL A 51 -13.93 13.18 31.67
C VAL A 51 -12.58 13.75 31.24
N ASP A 52 -11.48 13.38 31.91
CA ASP A 52 -10.15 13.91 31.60
C ASP A 52 -9.71 13.55 30.17
N VAL A 53 -9.56 14.57 29.32
CA VAL A 53 -9.07 14.45 27.95
C VAL A 53 -7.66 13.81 27.89
N GLY A 54 -6.86 13.99 28.94
CA GLY A 54 -5.53 13.38 29.06
C GLY A 54 -5.53 11.85 29.02
N LEU A 55 -6.65 11.18 29.33
CA LEU A 55 -6.82 9.73 29.24
C LEU A 55 -6.86 9.20 27.79
N PHE A 56 -7.04 10.10 26.84
CA PHE A 56 -7.26 9.78 25.44
C PHE A 56 -6.15 10.32 24.54
N LYS A 57 -4.97 10.69 25.06
CA LYS A 57 -3.85 11.23 24.26
C LYS A 57 -3.56 10.45 22.98
N GLU A 58 -3.67 9.12 23.02
CA GLU A 58 -3.48 8.22 21.88
C GLU A 58 -4.56 8.31 20.78
N TRP A 59 -5.74 8.86 21.10
CA TRP A 59 -6.86 9.10 20.18
C TRP A 59 -7.21 10.59 20.03
N ASN A 60 -6.56 11.47 20.80
CA ASN A 60 -6.87 12.88 20.89
C ASN A 60 -6.17 13.64 19.76
N LEU A 61 -6.98 14.25 18.89
CA LEU A 61 -6.58 14.88 17.63
C LEU A 61 -5.75 16.18 17.79
N THR A 62 -5.58 16.68 19.02
CA THR A 62 -4.92 17.98 19.27
C THR A 62 -3.40 17.97 19.13
N GLU A 63 -2.72 16.82 19.21
CA GLU A 63 -1.26 16.76 18.97
C GLU A 63 -0.90 16.33 17.53
N ASN A 64 -1.87 15.94 16.69
CA ASN A 64 -1.63 15.53 15.30
C ASN A 64 -2.81 15.88 14.37
N SER A 65 -3.06 17.18 14.19
CA SER A 65 -4.03 17.67 13.20
C SER A 65 -3.41 17.81 11.79
N LEU A 66 -3.77 16.84 10.93
CA LEU A 66 -4.13 16.93 9.50
C LEU A 66 -3.34 17.84 8.54
N GLY A 67 -2.62 17.19 7.62
CA GLY A 67 -2.34 17.68 6.28
C GLY A 67 -3.38 17.21 5.22
N PRO A 68 -3.74 18.07 4.24
CA PRO A 68 -4.02 19.47 4.50
C PRO A 68 -5.47 19.57 4.98
N THR A 69 -5.60 19.96 6.24
CA THR A 69 -6.49 21.06 6.58
C THR A 69 -6.36 22.09 5.46
N VAL A 70 -7.45 22.46 4.78
CA VAL A 70 -7.43 23.67 3.96
C VAL A 70 -7.01 24.76 4.92
N SER A 71 -5.80 25.31 4.73
CA SER A 71 -5.21 26.19 5.74
C SER A 71 -6.16 27.34 6.03
N ASP A 72 -6.13 27.90 7.25
CA ASP A 72 -6.90 29.11 7.56
C ASP A 72 -6.64 30.19 6.50
N GLN A 73 -5.42 30.27 5.98
CA GLN A 73 -5.06 31.18 4.90
C GLN A 73 -5.80 30.87 3.58
N THR A 74 -6.00 29.60 3.23
CA THR A 74 -6.77 29.18 2.04
C THR A 74 -8.26 29.40 2.24
N LEU A 75 -8.80 29.16 3.45
CA LEU A 75 -10.20 29.42 3.79
C LEU A 75 -10.49 30.93 3.82
N ILE A 76 -9.60 31.71 4.41
CA ILE A 76 -9.66 33.17 4.42
C ILE A 76 -9.52 33.71 3.00
N ALA A 77 -8.63 33.16 2.17
CA ALA A 77 -8.51 33.59 0.77
C ALA A 77 -9.78 33.32 -0.05
N ASP A 78 -10.44 32.17 0.17
CA ASP A 78 -11.72 31.85 -0.46
C ASP A 78 -12.83 32.79 0.04
N PHE A 79 -12.89 33.06 1.35
CA PHE A 79 -13.83 34.02 1.90
C PHE A 79 -13.55 35.47 1.46
N GLU A 80 -12.28 35.87 1.33
CA GLU A 80 -11.89 37.17 0.78
C GLU A 80 -12.40 37.35 -0.65
N LYS A 81 -12.31 36.30 -1.47
CA LYS A 81 -12.86 36.30 -2.83
C LYS A 81 -14.37 36.56 -2.79
N ALA A 82 -15.09 35.84 -1.94
CA ALA A 82 -16.52 36.05 -1.73
C ALA A 82 -16.84 37.48 -1.24
N MET A 83 -16.04 38.03 -0.32
CA MET A 83 -16.19 39.43 0.15
C MET A 83 -15.98 40.46 -0.96
N ARG A 84 -14.97 40.27 -1.83
CA ARG A 84 -14.72 41.15 -2.97
C ARG A 84 -15.87 41.08 -3.98
N GLU A 85 -16.35 39.88 -4.30
CA GLU A 85 -17.53 39.67 -5.16
C GLU A 85 -18.78 40.33 -4.57
N PHE A 86 -18.90 40.36 -3.24
CA PHE A 86 -19.97 41.04 -2.52
C PHE A 86 -19.73 42.56 -2.31
N ASN A 87 -18.71 43.13 -2.96
CA ASN A 87 -18.31 44.54 -2.91
C ASN A 87 -17.89 45.07 -1.53
N LEU A 88 -17.45 44.19 -0.63
CA LEU A 88 -16.85 44.57 0.65
C LEU A 88 -15.35 44.85 0.49
N VAL A 89 -14.88 45.89 1.18
CA VAL A 89 -13.45 46.22 1.27
C VAL A 89 -12.82 45.32 2.31
N ILE A 90 -11.76 44.60 1.91
CA ILE A 90 -10.99 43.76 2.82
C ILE A 90 -10.25 44.66 3.83
N PRO A 91 -10.33 44.40 5.15
CA PRO A 91 -9.61 45.19 6.14
C PRO A 91 -8.10 45.12 5.93
N GLU A 92 -7.40 46.26 6.05
CA GLU A 92 -5.93 46.32 5.93
C GLU A 92 -5.20 45.46 6.97
N LYS A 93 -5.85 45.25 8.13
CA LYS A 93 -5.34 44.41 9.22
C LYS A 93 -5.68 42.92 9.05
N GLY A 94 -6.32 42.53 7.94
CA GLY A 94 -6.78 41.17 7.67
C GLY A 94 -8.19 40.85 8.17
N ILE A 95 -8.68 39.67 7.79
CA ILE A 95 -9.98 39.13 8.20
C ILE A 95 -9.87 38.48 9.59
N ILE A 96 -10.77 38.83 10.50
CA ILE A 96 -10.88 38.26 11.84
C ILE A 96 -11.91 37.14 11.80
N ALA A 97 -11.47 35.91 12.05
CA ALA A 97 -12.29 34.70 11.98
C ALA A 97 -12.77 34.22 13.36
N ASP A 98 -13.31 35.13 14.17
CA ASP A 98 -13.74 34.86 15.55
C ASP A 98 -15.24 34.48 15.67
N GLY A 99 -15.92 34.28 14.54
CA GLY A 99 -17.35 34.00 14.50
C GLY A 99 -18.23 35.18 14.93
N ARG A 100 -17.70 36.41 14.99
CA ARG A 100 -18.45 37.63 15.32
C ARG A 100 -18.55 38.57 14.13
N TRP A 101 -19.46 39.53 14.23
CA TRP A 101 -19.63 40.56 13.20
C TRP A 101 -18.54 41.62 13.29
N HIS A 102 -17.81 41.82 12.20
CA HIS A 102 -16.81 42.87 12.02
C HIS A 102 -17.30 43.86 10.97
N ASN A 103 -17.24 45.16 11.29
CA ASN A 103 -17.63 46.21 10.35
C ASN A 103 -16.52 46.45 9.33
N VAL A 104 -16.91 46.61 8.08
CA VAL A 104 -16.01 46.92 6.95
C VAL A 104 -16.62 48.00 6.08
N LYS A 105 -15.81 48.52 5.15
CA LYS A 105 -16.32 49.46 4.14
C LYS A 105 -16.92 48.69 2.96
N VAL A 106 -17.88 49.29 2.27
CA VAL A 106 -18.33 48.85 0.94
C VAL A 106 -17.62 49.69 -0.11
N ASN A 107 -17.18 49.07 -1.20
CA ASN A 107 -16.42 49.74 -2.26
C ASN A 107 -17.34 50.56 -3.18
N VAL A 108 -17.83 51.70 -2.69
CA VAL A 108 -18.70 52.63 -3.45
C VAL A 108 -18.31 54.10 -3.26
N LYS A 109 -18.77 54.97 -4.15
CA LYS A 109 -18.59 56.44 -4.09
C LYS A 109 -19.56 57.17 -3.14
N LYS A 110 -20.52 56.47 -2.51
CA LYS A 110 -21.50 57.06 -1.57
C LYS A 110 -20.87 57.41 -0.21
N TRP A 111 -21.45 58.38 0.50
CA TRP A 111 -20.96 58.89 1.78
C TRP A 111 -21.09 57.88 2.94
N ASN A 112 -22.13 57.03 2.92
CA ASN A 112 -22.27 55.92 3.85
C ASN A 112 -21.72 54.65 3.22
N LYS A 113 -20.53 54.21 3.66
CA LYS A 113 -19.84 53.04 3.11
C LYS A 113 -19.95 51.82 4.03
N SER A 114 -21.04 51.63 4.74
CA SER A 114 -21.09 50.63 5.82
C SER A 114 -21.38 49.21 5.31
N GLY A 115 -20.53 48.25 5.68
CA GLY A 115 -20.71 46.82 5.48
C GLY A 115 -20.30 46.05 6.73
N ALA A 116 -20.54 44.74 6.75
CA ALA A 116 -20.06 43.87 7.81
C ALA A 116 -19.87 42.43 7.31
N TYR A 117 -19.00 41.67 7.97
CA TYR A 117 -18.85 40.24 7.74
C TYR A 117 -18.75 39.49 9.06
N LEU A 118 -18.94 38.18 9.00
CA LEU A 118 -18.66 37.21 10.06
C LEU A 118 -18.04 35.99 9.41
N LEU A 119 -16.95 35.47 9.98
CA LEU A 119 -16.32 34.23 9.52
C LEU A 119 -16.05 33.33 10.73
N ASN A 120 -16.44 32.07 10.63
CA ASN A 120 -16.17 31.02 11.60
C ASN A 120 -15.51 29.83 10.89
N LEU A 121 -14.19 29.69 11.07
CA LEU A 121 -13.42 28.60 10.46
C LEU A 121 -13.65 27.24 11.14
N ALA A 122 -14.14 27.23 12.38
CA ALA A 122 -14.52 25.99 13.06
C ALA A 122 -15.85 25.40 12.52
N GLY A 123 -16.59 26.18 11.74
CA GLY A 123 -17.87 25.78 11.16
C GLY A 123 -19.02 25.70 12.15
N GLY A 124 -20.19 25.32 11.64
CA GLY A 124 -21.40 25.08 12.44
C GLY A 124 -21.43 23.65 13.01
N HIS A 125 -22.63 23.07 13.10
CA HIS A 125 -22.83 21.71 13.64
C HIS A 125 -22.15 20.59 12.83
N ASP A 126 -21.80 20.85 11.58
CA ASP A 126 -21.20 19.90 10.63
C ASP A 126 -19.69 20.10 10.42
N GLY A 127 -19.08 21.07 11.13
CA GLY A 127 -17.64 21.35 11.04
C GLY A 127 -17.18 21.95 9.71
N VAL A 128 -18.10 22.42 8.86
CA VAL A 128 -17.75 23.09 7.60
C VAL A 128 -17.60 24.60 7.85
N PRO A 129 -16.44 25.21 7.51
CA PRO A 129 -16.23 26.65 7.64
C PRO A 129 -17.38 27.45 7.03
N CYS A 130 -17.89 28.42 7.79
CA CYS A 130 -19.07 29.19 7.41
C CYS A 130 -18.92 30.67 7.77
N GLY A 131 -19.64 31.51 7.05
CA GLY A 131 -19.61 32.96 7.23
C GLY A 131 -20.85 33.64 6.70
N GLN A 132 -20.93 34.94 6.95
CA GLN A 132 -22.00 35.81 6.50
C GLN A 132 -21.38 37.13 6.03
N MET A 133 -21.95 37.71 4.99
CA MET A 133 -21.58 39.04 4.49
C MET A 133 -22.83 39.91 4.44
N SER A 134 -22.71 41.18 4.81
CA SER A 134 -23.80 42.14 4.79
C SER A 134 -23.36 43.46 4.19
N ASN A 135 -24.08 43.91 3.16
CA ASN A 135 -23.91 45.21 2.55
C ASN A 135 -25.02 46.13 3.10
N LYS A 136 -24.67 47.05 4.00
CA LYS A 136 -25.69 47.89 4.67
C LYS A 136 -26.18 49.04 3.78
N ILE A 137 -25.63 49.19 2.57
CA ILE A 137 -26.08 50.18 1.57
C ILE A 137 -27.20 49.59 0.72
N THR A 138 -27.04 48.34 0.26
CA THR A 138 -28.07 47.64 -0.52
C THR A 138 -29.09 46.95 0.38
N GLY A 139 -28.74 46.70 1.66
CA GLY A 139 -29.53 45.91 2.59
C GLY A 139 -29.35 44.41 2.42
N GLU A 140 -28.55 43.97 1.45
CA GLU A 140 -28.35 42.57 1.13
C GLU A 140 -27.48 41.85 2.16
N ARG A 141 -27.77 40.55 2.31
CA ARG A 141 -26.95 39.62 3.08
C ARG A 141 -26.73 38.36 2.25
N SER A 142 -25.53 37.81 2.31
CA SER A 142 -25.19 36.57 1.63
C SER A 142 -24.47 35.62 2.59
N PRO A 143 -24.90 34.34 2.70
CA PRO A 143 -24.15 33.32 3.41
C PRO A 143 -22.90 32.94 2.60
N TRP A 144 -21.84 32.57 3.30
CA TRP A 144 -20.70 31.88 2.71
C TRP A 144 -20.51 30.55 3.43
N ARG A 145 -20.22 29.50 2.67
CA ARG A 145 -19.90 28.17 3.18
C ARG A 145 -18.86 27.58 2.26
N TYR A 146 -17.81 27.01 2.85
CA TYR A 146 -16.76 26.37 2.06
C TYR A 146 -17.29 25.10 1.36
N ASP A 147 -17.10 25.00 0.05
CA ASP A 147 -17.65 23.93 -0.81
C ASP A 147 -16.57 23.00 -1.41
N GLY A 148 -15.31 23.14 -0.97
CA GLY A 148 -14.19 22.24 -1.33
C GLY A 148 -14.21 20.89 -0.60
N ALA A 149 -13.38 19.94 -1.06
CA ALA A 149 -13.36 18.56 -0.54
C ALA A 149 -12.86 18.47 0.92
N LEU A 150 -13.75 18.14 1.85
CA LEU A 150 -13.45 17.87 3.26
C LEU A 150 -13.72 16.37 3.56
N LEU A 151 -12.66 15.56 3.71
CA LEU A 151 -12.76 14.24 4.34
C LEU A 151 -12.42 14.36 5.82
N THR A 152 -13.32 13.91 6.69
CA THR A 152 -13.11 13.91 8.15
C THR A 152 -11.95 12.96 8.55
N PRO A 153 -11.26 13.21 9.67
CA PRO A 153 -10.18 12.34 10.18
C PRO A 153 -10.59 10.89 10.37
N GLU A 154 -11.83 10.65 10.83
CA GLU A 154 -12.40 9.32 11.07
C GLU A 154 -12.68 8.58 9.77
N GLN A 155 -13.12 9.29 8.72
CA GLN A 155 -13.25 8.71 7.38
C GLN A 155 -11.88 8.31 6.81
N ARG A 156 -10.83 9.10 7.06
CA ARG A 156 -9.46 8.76 6.63
C ARG A 156 -8.89 7.57 7.39
N MET A 157 -9.07 7.50 8.71
CA MET A 157 -8.59 6.36 9.50
C MET A 157 -9.36 5.09 9.21
N LYS A 158 -10.68 5.18 9.03
CA LYS A 158 -11.49 4.03 8.59
C LYS A 158 -11.01 3.53 7.22
N MET A 159 -10.76 4.42 6.25
CA MET A 159 -10.22 4.03 4.95
C MET A 159 -8.80 3.44 5.04
N ARG A 160 -7.91 4.01 5.87
CA ARG A 160 -6.55 3.48 6.07
C ARG A 160 -6.54 2.15 6.78
N GLU A 161 -7.39 1.96 7.79
CA GLU A 161 -7.49 0.70 8.52
C GLU A 161 -8.16 -0.38 7.66
N GLU A 162 -9.22 -0.04 6.92
CA GLU A 162 -9.80 -0.96 5.92
C GLU A 162 -8.78 -1.30 4.83
N ALA A 163 -7.96 -0.34 4.38
CA ALA A 163 -6.87 -0.59 3.44
C ALA A 163 -5.79 -1.49 4.05
N ARG A 164 -5.37 -1.24 5.31
CA ARG A 164 -4.37 -2.05 6.03
C ARG A 164 -4.87 -3.47 6.29
N ILE A 165 -6.13 -3.62 6.70
CA ILE A 165 -6.76 -4.93 6.89
C ILE A 165 -6.85 -5.65 5.54
N ARG A 166 -7.28 -4.97 4.47
CA ARG A 166 -7.36 -5.55 3.13
C ARG A 166 -5.98 -5.92 2.59
N GLU A 167 -4.97 -5.09 2.83
CA GLU A 167 -3.57 -5.35 2.44
C GLU A 167 -3.00 -6.53 3.24
N ALA A 168 -3.24 -6.59 4.56
CA ALA A 168 -2.81 -7.70 5.40
C ALA A 168 -3.53 -9.02 5.01
N GLN A 169 -4.83 -8.96 4.72
CA GLN A 169 -5.60 -10.09 4.21
C GLN A 169 -5.07 -10.55 2.85
N ALA A 170 -4.91 -9.64 1.89
CA ALA A 170 -4.38 -9.95 0.58
C ALA A 170 -2.93 -10.48 0.64
N SER A 171 -2.09 -9.93 1.51
CA SER A 171 -0.72 -10.42 1.74
C SER A 171 -0.70 -11.82 2.34
N ARG A 172 -1.62 -12.12 3.26
CA ARG A 172 -1.75 -13.45 3.85
C ARG A 172 -2.28 -14.47 2.84
N GLU A 173 -3.34 -14.12 2.11
CA GLU A 173 -3.90 -14.96 1.05
C GLU A 173 -2.84 -15.23 -0.04
N GLU A 174 -2.07 -14.21 -0.43
CA GLU A 174 -0.97 -14.38 -1.38
C GLU A 174 0.10 -15.32 -0.83
N LYS A 175 0.51 -15.17 0.43
CA LYS A 175 1.48 -16.06 1.06
C LYS A 175 0.98 -17.50 1.12
N ASP A 176 -0.26 -17.71 1.54
CA ASP A 176 -0.87 -19.03 1.64
C ASP A 176 -0.95 -19.70 0.26
N ARG A 177 -1.29 -18.94 -0.80
CA ARG A 177 -1.22 -19.42 -2.20
C ARG A 177 0.19 -19.79 -2.62
N GLN A 178 1.18 -18.96 -2.31
CA GLN A 178 2.58 -19.23 -2.64
C GLN A 178 3.13 -20.44 -1.89
N ASP A 179 2.74 -20.64 -0.63
CA ASP A 179 3.12 -21.80 0.18
C ASP A 179 2.50 -23.09 -0.39
N ALA A 180 1.24 -23.06 -0.84
CA ALA A 180 0.62 -24.19 -1.52
C ALA A 180 1.32 -24.51 -2.84
N ALA A 181 1.60 -23.50 -3.67
CA ALA A 181 2.31 -23.68 -4.93
C ALA A 181 3.75 -24.20 -4.73
N ALA A 182 4.40 -23.87 -3.61
CA ALA A 182 5.72 -24.40 -3.26
C ALA A 182 5.70 -25.92 -3.04
N LEU A 183 4.63 -26.47 -2.43
CA LEU A 183 4.48 -27.92 -2.28
C LEU A 183 4.40 -28.60 -3.66
N HIS A 184 3.57 -28.07 -4.57
CA HIS A 184 3.48 -28.56 -5.94
C HIS A 184 4.84 -28.45 -6.68
N ALA A 185 5.57 -27.35 -6.49
CA ALA A 185 6.89 -27.17 -7.09
C ALA A 185 7.89 -28.24 -6.62
N GLN A 186 7.87 -28.59 -5.33
CA GLN A 186 8.70 -29.65 -4.76
C GLN A 186 8.32 -31.03 -5.31
N GLU A 187 7.03 -31.33 -5.44
CA GLU A 187 6.55 -32.58 -6.04
C GLU A 187 6.97 -32.72 -7.51
N ILE A 188 6.78 -31.66 -8.30
CA ILE A 188 7.20 -31.62 -9.71
C ILE A 188 8.70 -31.85 -9.80
N TRP A 189 9.48 -31.13 -8.98
CA TRP A 189 10.93 -31.30 -8.92
C TRP A 189 11.33 -32.73 -8.57
N ALA A 190 10.73 -33.31 -7.53
CA ALA A 190 11.00 -34.67 -7.07
C ALA A 190 10.67 -35.73 -8.13
N SER A 191 9.60 -35.53 -8.92
CA SER A 191 9.22 -36.42 -10.02
C SER A 191 10.12 -36.31 -11.26
N GLY A 192 10.97 -35.28 -11.32
CA GLY A 192 11.86 -35.03 -12.44
C GLY A 192 12.96 -36.08 -12.59
N VAL A 193 13.25 -36.42 -13.85
CA VAL A 193 14.36 -37.32 -14.21
C VAL A 193 15.54 -36.52 -14.80
N SER A 194 16.66 -37.19 -15.06
CA SER A 194 17.83 -36.57 -15.71
C SER A 194 17.43 -35.83 -16.98
N ALA A 195 17.88 -34.57 -17.14
CA ALA A 195 17.66 -33.75 -18.32
C ALA A 195 18.69 -34.00 -19.44
N GLU A 196 19.48 -35.06 -19.33
CA GLU A 196 20.40 -35.48 -20.38
C GLU A 196 19.69 -35.68 -21.73
N GLY A 197 20.30 -35.16 -22.80
CA GLY A 197 19.72 -35.21 -24.14
C GLY A 197 18.49 -34.31 -24.36
N HIS A 198 18.11 -33.45 -23.39
CA HIS A 198 16.98 -32.55 -23.58
C HIS A 198 17.23 -31.55 -24.71
N GLY A 199 16.24 -31.39 -25.60
CA GLY A 199 16.37 -30.58 -26.81
C GLY A 199 16.78 -29.12 -26.57
N TYR A 200 16.40 -28.53 -25.43
CA TYR A 200 16.76 -27.15 -25.12
C TYR A 200 18.25 -27.01 -24.80
N ALA A 201 18.81 -27.93 -24.01
CA ALA A 201 20.22 -27.95 -23.66
C ALA A 201 21.09 -28.17 -24.92
N ILE A 202 20.69 -29.13 -25.78
CA ILE A 202 21.34 -29.38 -27.08
C ILE A 202 21.31 -28.13 -27.95
N LYS A 203 20.14 -27.49 -28.11
CA LYS A 203 20.00 -26.27 -28.92
C LYS A 203 20.84 -25.12 -28.40
N LYS A 204 21.05 -25.04 -27.08
CA LYS A 204 21.89 -24.03 -26.45
C LYS A 204 23.37 -24.40 -26.40
N GLY A 205 23.73 -25.63 -26.76
CA GLY A 205 25.12 -26.10 -26.73
C GLY A 205 25.70 -26.12 -25.31
N VAL A 206 24.86 -26.39 -24.30
CA VAL A 206 25.27 -26.43 -22.90
C VAL A 206 24.88 -27.76 -22.25
N GLU A 207 25.65 -28.18 -21.25
CA GLU A 207 25.29 -29.33 -20.44
C GLU A 207 24.05 -29.02 -19.57
N PRO A 208 23.16 -29.99 -19.34
CA PRO A 208 21.96 -29.82 -18.53
C PRO A 208 22.28 -29.79 -17.01
N LEU A 209 23.17 -28.90 -16.59
CA LEU A 209 23.67 -28.81 -15.22
C LEU A 209 22.56 -28.46 -14.23
N GLY A 210 22.36 -29.35 -13.25
CA GLY A 210 21.51 -29.14 -12.09
C GLY A 210 20.02 -29.00 -12.40
N ILE A 211 19.59 -29.30 -13.63
CA ILE A 211 18.18 -29.28 -14.06
C ILE A 211 17.65 -30.69 -14.24
N ARG A 212 16.32 -30.82 -14.25
CA ARG A 212 15.62 -32.09 -14.50
C ARG A 212 14.69 -31.95 -15.69
N GLN A 213 14.07 -33.04 -16.12
CA GLN A 213 12.97 -32.98 -17.09
C GLN A 213 11.75 -33.79 -16.63
N VAL A 214 10.58 -33.33 -17.04
CA VAL A 214 9.27 -33.96 -16.76
C VAL A 214 8.38 -33.89 -17.99
N SER A 215 7.37 -34.77 -18.07
CA SER A 215 6.39 -34.71 -19.15
C SER A 215 5.47 -33.50 -19.01
N GLY A 216 5.03 -32.95 -20.14
CA GLY A 216 3.98 -31.92 -20.16
C GLY A 216 2.66 -32.44 -19.59
N ALA A 217 2.40 -33.76 -19.69
CA ALA A 217 1.27 -34.39 -19.02
C ALA A 217 1.32 -34.21 -17.50
N LYS A 218 2.49 -34.42 -16.88
CA LYS A 218 2.68 -34.23 -15.44
C LYS A 218 2.50 -32.77 -15.04
N LEU A 219 3.07 -31.82 -15.80
CA LEU A 219 2.92 -30.39 -15.52
C LEU A 219 1.45 -29.93 -15.59
N LEU A 220 0.65 -30.51 -16.48
CA LEU A 220 -0.76 -30.20 -16.65
C LEU A 220 -1.68 -30.78 -15.55
N GLU A 221 -1.14 -31.55 -14.60
CA GLU A 221 -1.86 -31.95 -13.38
C GLU A 221 -2.00 -30.81 -12.36
N TYR A 222 -1.23 -29.72 -12.55
CA TYR A 222 -1.13 -28.61 -11.61
C TYR A 222 -1.76 -27.34 -12.19
N GLU A 223 -2.64 -26.70 -11.43
CA GLU A 223 -3.40 -25.51 -11.86
C GLU A 223 -2.48 -24.34 -12.23
N GLU A 224 -1.29 -24.27 -11.64
CA GLU A 224 -0.28 -23.24 -11.89
C GLU A 224 0.24 -23.24 -13.34
N PHE A 225 0.14 -24.37 -14.05
CA PHE A 225 0.50 -24.46 -15.47
C PHE A 225 -0.69 -24.39 -16.42
N VAL A 226 -1.91 -24.56 -15.93
CA VAL A 226 -3.15 -24.55 -16.72
C VAL A 226 -3.79 -23.15 -16.71
N GLY A 227 -3.80 -22.50 -15.54
CA GLY A 227 -4.44 -21.22 -15.27
C GLY A 227 -5.97 -21.26 -15.29
N GLU A 228 -6.61 -20.23 -14.74
CA GLU A 228 -8.06 -20.16 -14.50
C GLU A 228 -8.95 -20.34 -15.75
N SER A 229 -8.44 -20.01 -16.93
CA SER A 229 -9.18 -20.15 -18.21
C SER A 229 -9.05 -21.53 -18.85
N GLY A 230 -8.32 -22.47 -18.24
CA GLY A 230 -8.01 -23.78 -18.82
C GLY A 230 -6.96 -23.74 -19.94
N ARG A 231 -6.42 -22.56 -20.29
CA ARG A 231 -5.48 -22.38 -21.41
C ARG A 231 -4.02 -22.45 -20.96
N SER A 232 -3.33 -23.50 -21.41
CA SER A 232 -1.90 -23.68 -21.20
C SER A 232 -1.06 -23.58 -22.48
N ALA A 233 0.14 -23.00 -22.34
CA ALA A 233 1.20 -23.11 -23.35
C ALA A 233 1.91 -24.48 -23.29
N ILE A 234 1.72 -25.24 -22.21
CA ILE A 234 2.27 -26.59 -22.05
C ILE A 234 1.56 -27.55 -23.01
N ARG A 235 2.31 -28.45 -23.64
CA ARG A 235 1.81 -29.48 -24.54
C ARG A 235 2.03 -30.84 -23.90
N ARG A 236 0.94 -31.61 -23.75
CA ARG A 236 0.90 -32.90 -23.03
C ARG A 236 1.97 -33.89 -23.52
N ASN A 237 2.25 -33.90 -24.81
CA ASN A 237 3.14 -34.85 -25.49
C ASN A 237 4.61 -34.41 -25.58
N LEU A 238 5.01 -33.30 -24.94
CA LEU A 238 6.39 -32.84 -24.94
C LEU A 238 7.07 -33.10 -23.58
N MET A 239 8.39 -33.28 -23.60
CA MET A 239 9.22 -33.30 -22.39
C MET A 239 9.77 -31.90 -22.11
N TYR A 240 9.52 -31.38 -20.92
CA TYR A 240 9.96 -30.05 -20.51
C TYR A 240 11.18 -30.17 -19.61
N ALA A 241 12.22 -29.39 -19.89
CA ALA A 241 13.27 -29.15 -18.91
C ALA A 241 12.68 -28.28 -17.80
N ILE A 242 12.96 -28.63 -16.55
CA ILE A 242 12.52 -27.89 -15.38
C ILE A 242 13.74 -27.34 -14.64
N VAL A 243 13.71 -26.03 -14.44
CA VAL A 243 14.70 -25.29 -13.65
C VAL A 243 14.02 -24.86 -12.34
N PRO A 244 14.54 -25.27 -11.18
CA PRO A 244 13.92 -24.96 -9.91
C PRO A 244 14.24 -23.53 -9.46
N LEU A 245 13.24 -22.80 -8.99
CA LEU A 245 13.41 -21.52 -8.32
C LEU A 245 13.40 -21.80 -6.81
N MET A 246 14.51 -21.47 -6.16
CA MET A 246 14.79 -21.84 -4.77
C MET A 246 15.03 -20.62 -3.89
N THR A 247 14.80 -20.79 -2.59
CA THR A 247 15.30 -19.87 -1.54
C THR A 247 16.82 -20.03 -1.34
N GLU A 248 17.39 -19.20 -0.47
CA GLU A 248 18.81 -19.24 -0.09
C GLU A 248 19.25 -20.61 0.43
N ARG A 249 18.33 -21.26 1.14
CA ARG A 249 18.52 -22.57 1.77
C ARG A 249 18.33 -23.74 0.81
N GLY A 250 17.96 -23.47 -0.45
CA GLY A 250 17.70 -24.50 -1.45
C GLY A 250 16.28 -25.09 -1.41
N GLU A 251 15.33 -24.45 -0.72
CA GLU A 251 13.92 -24.87 -0.76
C GLU A 251 13.30 -24.48 -2.10
N VAL A 252 12.77 -25.46 -2.85
CA VAL A 252 12.07 -25.21 -4.12
C VAL A 252 10.70 -24.59 -3.84
N ARG A 253 10.43 -23.44 -4.47
CA ARG A 253 9.19 -22.67 -4.29
C ARG A 253 8.45 -22.42 -5.60
N ASN A 254 9.13 -22.58 -6.75
CA ASN A 254 8.55 -22.44 -8.09
C ASN A 254 9.40 -23.24 -9.10
N ILE A 255 8.86 -23.50 -10.29
CA ILE A 255 9.50 -24.20 -11.39
C ILE A 255 9.38 -23.37 -12.68
N GLN A 256 10.49 -23.21 -13.40
CA GLN A 256 10.47 -22.79 -14.80
C GLN A 256 10.49 -24.03 -15.71
N ALA A 257 9.42 -24.26 -16.45
CA ALA A 257 9.33 -25.30 -17.47
C ALA A 257 9.70 -24.74 -18.85
N ILE A 258 10.62 -25.42 -19.55
CA ILE A 258 11.16 -25.00 -20.86
C ILE A 258 10.91 -26.11 -21.89
N SER A 259 10.24 -25.77 -23.00
CA SER A 259 9.99 -26.72 -24.09
C SER A 259 11.28 -27.15 -24.79
N PRO A 260 11.32 -28.31 -25.48
CA PRO A 260 12.50 -28.78 -26.19
C PRO A 260 13.07 -27.77 -27.20
N ASP A 261 12.22 -26.99 -27.85
CA ASP A 261 12.65 -25.96 -28.81
C ASP A 261 13.01 -24.61 -28.14
N GLY A 262 12.80 -24.49 -26.83
CA GLY A 262 13.03 -23.29 -26.02
C GLY A 262 12.06 -22.15 -26.28
N LYS A 263 10.98 -22.35 -27.08
CA LYS A 263 10.01 -21.29 -27.39
C LYS A 263 9.03 -21.04 -26.25
N VAL A 264 8.67 -22.07 -25.50
CA VAL A 264 7.84 -21.95 -24.30
C VAL A 264 8.76 -22.00 -23.09
N LYS A 265 8.74 -20.93 -22.30
CA LYS A 265 9.34 -20.86 -20.96
C LYS A 265 8.25 -20.38 -20.01
N SER A 266 7.70 -21.28 -19.22
CA SER A 266 6.58 -20.99 -18.33
C SER A 266 6.99 -21.19 -16.89
N PHE A 267 6.65 -20.23 -16.04
CA PHE A 267 6.71 -20.40 -14.58
C PHE A 267 5.37 -20.92 -14.06
N MET A 268 5.35 -21.40 -12.82
CA MET A 268 4.12 -21.66 -12.09
C MET A 268 3.40 -20.34 -11.82
N ARG A 269 2.16 -20.19 -12.29
CA ARG A 269 1.34 -18.98 -12.07
C ARG A 269 0.95 -18.87 -10.59
N GLY A 270 1.00 -17.66 -10.04
CA GLY A 270 0.69 -17.40 -8.62
C GLY A 270 1.73 -17.92 -7.62
N ALA A 271 2.73 -18.67 -8.07
CA ALA A 271 3.84 -19.10 -7.23
C ALA A 271 4.83 -17.96 -7.00
N GLN A 272 5.53 -18.00 -5.87
CA GLN A 272 6.58 -17.04 -5.54
C GLN A 272 7.65 -17.02 -6.64
N LYS A 273 8.15 -15.84 -6.99
CA LYS A 273 9.23 -15.68 -7.98
C LYS A 273 10.26 -14.65 -7.53
N ALA A 274 9.78 -13.51 -7.06
CA ALA A 274 10.61 -12.42 -6.56
C ALA A 274 11.62 -12.92 -5.51
N GLY A 275 12.90 -12.69 -5.78
CA GLY A 275 14.01 -13.07 -4.90
C GLY A 275 14.30 -14.57 -4.83
N LEU A 276 13.67 -15.40 -5.67
CA LEU A 276 14.07 -16.80 -5.84
C LEU A 276 15.15 -16.91 -6.92
N MET A 277 15.99 -17.93 -6.79
CA MET A 277 17.16 -18.12 -7.61
C MET A 277 17.47 -19.60 -7.84
N PHE A 278 18.42 -19.88 -8.72
CA PHE A 278 19.01 -21.20 -8.85
C PHE A 278 20.53 -21.10 -8.86
N VAL A 279 21.21 -21.97 -8.14
CA VAL A 279 22.67 -21.89 -7.99
C VAL A 279 23.32 -23.05 -8.74
N LEU A 280 24.18 -22.72 -9.69
CA LEU A 280 25.05 -23.66 -10.39
C LEU A 280 26.42 -23.70 -9.70
N GLY A 281 26.93 -24.91 -9.47
CA GLY A 281 28.23 -25.11 -8.84
C GLY A 281 28.23 -25.15 -7.32
N ALA A 282 27.05 -25.09 -6.68
CA ALA A 282 26.87 -25.31 -5.24
C ALA A 282 25.48 -25.91 -4.98
N ALA A 283 25.28 -26.51 -3.80
CA ALA A 283 24.00 -27.13 -3.44
C ALA A 283 22.89 -26.10 -3.13
N SER A 284 23.28 -24.94 -2.62
CA SER A 284 22.39 -23.83 -2.26
C SER A 284 23.16 -22.52 -2.27
N PHE A 285 22.46 -21.39 -2.18
CA PHE A 285 23.14 -20.12 -2.00
C PHE A 285 23.83 -20.05 -0.63
N GLU A 286 23.23 -20.66 0.40
CA GLU A 286 23.85 -20.80 1.70
C GLU A 286 25.20 -21.53 1.66
N SER A 287 25.35 -22.51 0.77
CA SER A 287 26.66 -23.15 0.54
C SER A 287 27.68 -22.19 -0.08
N VAL A 288 27.23 -21.25 -0.92
CA VAL A 288 28.09 -20.21 -1.52
C VAL A 288 28.58 -19.22 -0.47
N MET A 289 27.70 -18.81 0.45
CA MET A 289 28.05 -17.88 1.55
C MET A 289 29.18 -18.41 2.43
N ASN A 290 29.23 -19.73 2.60
CA ASN A 290 30.25 -20.42 3.40
C ASN A 290 31.44 -20.91 2.58
N SER A 291 31.49 -20.59 1.28
CA SER A 291 32.58 -21.00 0.40
C SER A 291 33.74 -20.00 0.46
N VAL A 292 34.96 -20.49 0.24
CA VAL A 292 36.17 -19.63 0.09
C VAL A 292 36.28 -19.01 -1.31
N CYS A 293 35.27 -19.19 -2.18
CA CYS A 293 35.32 -18.65 -3.52
C CYS A 293 35.11 -17.13 -3.47
N PRO A 294 36.07 -16.31 -3.94
CA PRO A 294 35.95 -14.86 -3.83
C PRO A 294 35.00 -14.26 -4.85
N ILE A 295 34.43 -15.07 -5.76
CA ILE A 295 33.62 -14.61 -6.88
C ILE A 295 32.27 -15.33 -6.88
N VAL A 296 31.21 -14.55 -7.02
CA VAL A 296 29.86 -15.05 -7.33
C VAL A 296 29.34 -14.31 -8.53
N SER A 297 28.89 -15.08 -9.52
CA SER A 297 28.30 -14.52 -10.73
C SER A 297 26.78 -14.60 -10.72
N TYR A 298 26.14 -13.67 -11.41
CA TYR A 298 24.69 -13.57 -11.57
C TYR A 298 24.40 -13.44 -13.05
N ALA A 299 23.41 -14.17 -13.55
CA ALA A 299 22.98 -14.03 -14.93
C ALA A 299 21.49 -14.33 -15.07
N GLU A 300 20.88 -13.79 -16.13
CA GLU A 300 19.44 -13.82 -16.32
C GLU A 300 18.89 -15.26 -16.46
N GLY A 301 19.25 -15.98 -17.52
CA GLY A 301 18.67 -17.28 -17.82
C GLY A 301 19.62 -18.44 -17.52
N TRP A 302 19.06 -19.59 -17.16
CA TRP A 302 19.83 -20.81 -16.85
C TRP A 302 20.90 -21.15 -17.89
N ALA A 303 20.56 -21.09 -19.19
CA ALA A 303 21.52 -21.41 -20.25
C ALA A 303 22.69 -20.42 -20.28
N THR A 304 22.42 -19.12 -20.14
CA THR A 304 23.45 -18.07 -20.09
C THR A 304 24.35 -18.26 -18.87
N THR A 305 23.76 -18.49 -17.70
CA THR A 305 24.50 -18.76 -16.46
C THR A 305 25.36 -20.02 -16.57
N THR A 306 24.87 -21.05 -17.26
CA THR A 306 25.61 -22.30 -17.51
C THR A 306 26.84 -22.05 -18.38
N THR A 307 26.70 -21.29 -19.47
CA THR A 307 27.84 -20.89 -20.31
C THR A 307 28.85 -20.05 -19.52
N PHE A 308 28.37 -19.10 -18.71
CA PHE A 308 29.25 -18.24 -17.91
C PHE A 308 30.06 -19.05 -16.90
N ARG A 309 29.40 -19.99 -16.21
CA ARG A 309 30.05 -20.90 -15.28
C ARG A 309 31.10 -21.78 -15.96
N ALA A 310 30.84 -22.26 -17.17
CA ALA A 310 31.80 -23.10 -17.90
C ALA A 310 33.14 -22.38 -18.14
N GLY A 311 33.13 -21.05 -18.27
CA GLY A 311 34.36 -20.25 -18.41
C GLY A 311 35.00 -19.83 -17.09
N MET A 312 34.20 -19.49 -16.06
CA MET A 312 34.74 -18.96 -14.80
C MET A 312 35.04 -20.03 -13.74
N HIS A 313 34.41 -21.20 -13.83
CA HIS A 313 34.44 -22.27 -12.82
C HIS A 313 34.00 -21.86 -11.40
N ALA A 314 33.43 -20.66 -11.21
CA ALA A 314 32.89 -20.14 -9.95
C ALA A 314 31.38 -20.44 -9.78
N PRO A 315 30.83 -20.35 -8.56
CA PRO A 315 29.38 -20.40 -8.33
C PRO A 315 28.66 -19.32 -9.15
N ALA A 316 27.52 -19.71 -9.74
CA ALA A 316 26.76 -18.84 -10.62
C ALA A 316 25.26 -18.91 -10.31
N VAL A 317 24.63 -17.76 -10.16
CA VAL A 317 23.25 -17.58 -9.74
C VAL A 317 22.40 -17.24 -10.97
N VAL A 318 21.35 -18.04 -11.19
CA VAL A 318 20.32 -17.79 -12.19
C VAL A 318 19.24 -16.90 -11.58
N CYS A 319 18.98 -15.77 -12.21
CA CYS A 319 17.99 -14.77 -11.76
C CYS A 319 16.64 -14.89 -12.49
N PHE A 320 16.54 -15.73 -13.50
CA PHE A 320 15.39 -16.02 -14.35
C PHE A 320 14.91 -14.92 -15.32
N ASP A 321 14.98 -13.65 -14.94
CA ASP A 321 14.72 -12.48 -15.79
C ASP A 321 15.32 -11.19 -15.18
N ALA A 322 15.34 -10.11 -15.97
CA ALA A 322 15.89 -8.82 -15.56
C ALA A 322 15.15 -8.17 -14.37
N GLY A 323 13.84 -8.37 -14.24
CA GLY A 323 13.05 -7.82 -13.13
C GLY A 323 13.32 -8.53 -11.81
N ASN A 324 13.55 -9.85 -11.85
CA ASN A 324 13.90 -10.62 -10.67
C ASN A 324 15.39 -10.51 -10.30
N MET A 325 16.25 -10.11 -11.23
CA MET A 325 17.69 -9.93 -10.97
C MET A 325 17.96 -8.93 -9.85
N GLU A 326 17.26 -7.78 -9.82
CA GLU A 326 17.42 -6.79 -8.75
C GLU A 326 17.04 -7.38 -7.39
N ALA A 327 15.88 -8.05 -7.30
CA ALA A 327 15.42 -8.67 -6.06
C ALA A 327 16.37 -9.78 -5.56
N VAL A 328 16.92 -10.59 -6.47
CA VAL A 328 17.90 -11.63 -6.11
C VAL A 328 19.18 -10.99 -5.63
N VAL A 329 19.76 -10.06 -6.39
CA VAL A 329 21.05 -9.42 -6.06
C VAL A 329 20.95 -8.60 -4.77
N GLU A 330 19.89 -7.84 -4.56
CA GLU A 330 19.69 -7.07 -3.33
C GLU A 330 19.63 -7.99 -2.09
N LYS A 331 18.95 -9.13 -2.24
CA LYS A 331 18.81 -10.12 -1.18
C LYS A 331 20.13 -10.84 -0.91
N THR A 332 20.80 -11.33 -1.94
CA THR A 332 22.02 -12.14 -1.82
C THR A 332 23.25 -11.32 -1.46
N ALA A 333 23.39 -10.09 -1.97
CA ALA A 333 24.55 -9.25 -1.72
C ALA A 333 24.72 -8.87 -0.24
N LYS A 334 23.61 -8.80 0.51
CA LYS A 334 23.59 -8.56 1.96
C LYS A 334 24.05 -9.78 2.78
N LEU A 335 24.03 -10.96 2.18
CA LEU A 335 24.34 -12.22 2.84
C LEU A 335 25.76 -12.73 2.53
N LEU A 336 26.35 -12.26 1.43
CA LEU A 336 27.72 -12.61 1.06
C LEU A 336 28.75 -11.89 1.93
N PRO A 337 29.94 -12.49 2.13
CA PRO A 337 31.09 -11.79 2.69
C PRO A 337 31.38 -10.46 1.97
N PRO A 338 31.79 -9.39 2.70
CA PRO A 338 32.04 -8.08 2.10
C PRO A 338 33.03 -8.07 0.94
N GLU A 339 34.03 -8.94 0.99
CA GLU A 339 35.11 -9.10 0.01
C GLU A 339 34.70 -9.92 -1.23
N THR A 340 33.51 -10.54 -1.24
CA THR A 340 33.05 -11.31 -2.39
C THR A 340 32.78 -10.39 -3.58
N VAL A 341 33.52 -10.62 -4.66
CA VAL A 341 33.33 -9.98 -5.96
C VAL A 341 32.04 -10.51 -6.60
N LYS A 342 31.10 -9.60 -6.85
CA LYS A 342 29.84 -9.88 -7.52
C LYS A 342 29.98 -9.52 -9.00
N VAL A 343 29.75 -10.48 -9.89
CA VAL A 343 29.83 -10.30 -11.35
C VAL A 343 28.43 -10.45 -11.93
N LEU A 344 28.01 -9.49 -12.76
CA LEU A 344 26.74 -9.47 -13.49
C LEU A 344 26.98 -9.69 -14.98
#